data_AF-A0AA36HQU0-F1
#
_entry.id   AF-A0AA36HQU0-F1
#
_cell.length_a   1.000
_cell.length_b   1.000
_cell.length_c   1.000
_cell.angle_alpha   90.00
_cell.angle_beta   90.00
_cell.angle_gamma   90.00
#
_symmetry.space_group_name_H-M   'P 1'
#
loop_
_entity.id
_entity.type
_entity.pdbx_description
1 polymer ?
#
loop_
_entity_poly.entity_id
_entity_poly.type
_entity_poly.pdbx_seq_one_letter_code
_entity_poly.pdbx_strand_id
1 'polypeptide(L)'
;MPSSKAYNLVYSSMPESQDADIQEGYFQEGEVVVYHSRTHSGYLRTRITKIHAVAGVVQAIDLTCKKSADMAKIAKIHEAPSVERQENVLAELPSPLFVENAERRRADTYLEGLIAYEAGAVGKAYSEPQSPAMFSVGDKVFYNSKTHSQQILAVVEGVTADGLYDLDVKKSAHPLNLLPYVESPSPAPALATAPAFPTQAPPRPEERTATRVQLPIQHVRVMDSAPVRVMDGTPTNAGATPLSCTPSSAAEFVASRHTGEGRIVSCKVSAAVPIGPTVPSPIRSGAPPVSFFPQSMTPKANTPKATSAAAAEIVSRLCGELRCGRFDPQLPEVRQQLLAQLQLRPNSRIQEMGGFAGGLNQGIWIVTSGNQKLVLKQVRCQRIASNILTEAENFVRIVKDHPEISRDPLIAFPVKLLSCIGPEGKFSDVICMKKSPGERLCEFVAAKFYAKQMVLLQRALQQVGQALARFHQRYEEQHGDFQPSNIYYQEKTGVVTFIDVGGMGVPTMGNDVDHFHQCMRAMTVSYNANLYVDLLRAFDKGYQSPASPKFQGSMR
;
A
#
# COMPACT_ATOMS: atom_id res chain seq x y z
N MET A 1 -21.99 0.02 -39.26
CA MET A 1 -21.08 -0.48 -38.20
C MET A 1 -21.86 -1.52 -37.39
N PRO A 2 -21.43 -2.80 -37.33
CA PRO A 2 -22.15 -3.79 -36.53
C PRO A 2 -21.87 -3.54 -35.04
N SER A 3 -22.95 -3.56 -34.24
CA SER A 3 -22.98 -3.48 -32.78
C SER A 3 -22.05 -4.51 -32.13
N SER A 4 -21.20 -4.07 -31.19
CA SER A 4 -20.32 -4.95 -30.42
C SER A 4 -21.14 -5.88 -29.53
N LYS A 5 -21.31 -7.13 -29.94
CA LYS A 5 -21.86 -8.17 -29.08
C LYS A 5 -20.86 -8.44 -27.95
N ALA A 6 -21.32 -8.34 -26.71
CA ALA A 6 -20.58 -8.86 -25.56
C ALA A 6 -20.49 -10.39 -25.71
N TYR A 7 -19.30 -10.91 -26.00
CA TYR A 7 -19.06 -12.34 -26.03
C TYR A 7 -19.05 -12.86 -24.59
N ASN A 8 -19.94 -13.80 -24.28
CA ASN A 8 -19.84 -14.63 -23.08
C ASN A 8 -18.61 -15.53 -23.24
N LEU A 9 -17.44 -15.04 -22.84
CA LEU A 9 -16.21 -15.82 -22.76
C LEU A 9 -16.35 -16.82 -21.62
N VAL A 10 -16.42 -18.10 -21.96
CA VAL A 10 -16.33 -19.20 -21.01
C VAL A 10 -14.84 -19.41 -20.71
N TYR A 11 -14.41 -19.05 -19.51
CA TYR A 11 -13.03 -19.27 -19.06
C TYR A 11 -12.88 -20.71 -18.58
N SER A 12 -11.88 -21.43 -19.09
CA SER A 12 -11.39 -22.65 -18.41
C SER A 12 -10.54 -22.27 -17.20
N SER A 13 -10.47 -23.19 -16.24
CA SER A 13 -9.71 -23.11 -15.00
C SER A 13 -8.28 -22.62 -15.22
N MET A 14 -7.85 -21.68 -14.38
CA MET A 14 -6.43 -21.37 -14.19
C MET A 14 -5.72 -22.68 -13.78
N PRO A 15 -4.44 -22.88 -14.15
CA PRO A 15 -3.68 -24.03 -13.65
C PRO A 15 -3.81 -24.11 -12.13
N GLU A 16 -4.22 -25.28 -11.62
CA GLU A 16 -4.71 -25.46 -10.24
C GLU A 16 -3.64 -25.29 -9.15
N SER A 17 -2.37 -25.07 -9.49
CA SER A 17 -1.35 -24.70 -8.51
C SER A 17 -0.20 -23.88 -9.12
N GLN A 18 0.48 -23.10 -8.27
CA GLN A 18 1.71 -22.38 -8.64
C GLN A 18 2.92 -23.32 -8.79
N ASP A 19 2.78 -24.61 -8.46
CA ASP A 19 3.89 -25.56 -8.35
C ASP A 19 3.88 -26.64 -9.45
N ALA A 20 2.90 -26.60 -10.37
CA ALA A 20 2.93 -27.48 -11.53
C ALA A 20 3.82 -26.87 -12.62
N ASP A 21 4.95 -27.52 -12.90
CA ASP A 21 5.84 -27.15 -14.00
C ASP A 21 5.07 -27.15 -15.33
N ILE A 22 4.81 -25.96 -15.86
CA ILE A 22 4.18 -25.78 -17.16
C ILE A 22 5.19 -26.17 -18.23
N GLN A 23 4.90 -27.29 -18.89
CA GLN A 23 5.75 -27.84 -19.94
C GLN A 23 5.81 -26.93 -21.16
N GLU A 24 6.96 -26.92 -21.82
CA GLU A 24 7.16 -26.30 -23.13
C GLU A 24 6.13 -26.85 -24.13
N GLY A 25 5.45 -25.96 -24.84
CA GLY A 25 4.33 -26.31 -25.73
C GLY A 25 2.93 -26.16 -25.11
N TYR A 26 2.81 -25.92 -23.80
CA TYR A 26 1.52 -25.55 -23.22
C TYR A 26 1.00 -24.24 -23.81
N PHE A 27 1.86 -23.23 -23.97
CA PHE A 27 1.53 -21.99 -24.69
C PHE A 27 2.29 -21.89 -26.01
N GLN A 28 1.78 -21.11 -26.96
CA GLN A 28 2.46 -20.80 -28.23
C GLN A 28 2.73 -19.31 -28.40
N GLU A 29 3.87 -18.95 -29.01
CA GLU A 29 4.11 -17.57 -29.42
C GLU A 29 3.05 -17.13 -30.44
N GLY A 30 2.53 -15.93 -30.25
CA GLY A 30 1.38 -15.43 -31.00
C GLY A 30 0.01 -15.87 -30.46
N GLU A 31 -0.08 -16.77 -29.48
CA GLU A 31 -1.34 -17.18 -28.88
C GLU A 31 -2.02 -16.02 -28.13
N VAL A 32 -3.35 -15.92 -28.22
CA VAL A 32 -4.13 -14.91 -27.51
C VAL A 32 -4.57 -15.48 -26.16
N VAL A 33 -4.17 -14.81 -25.10
CA VAL A 33 -4.40 -15.23 -23.71
C VAL A 33 -5.05 -14.10 -22.90
N VAL A 34 -5.50 -14.45 -21.71
CA VAL A 34 -6.01 -13.50 -20.73
C VAL A 34 -4.98 -13.35 -19.63
N TYR A 35 -4.61 -12.12 -19.30
CA TYR A 35 -3.66 -11.78 -18.25
C TYR A 35 -4.32 -10.98 -17.13
N HIS A 36 -4.25 -11.45 -15.89
CA HIS A 36 -4.73 -10.68 -14.74
C HIS A 36 -3.71 -9.59 -14.36
N SER A 37 -3.98 -8.35 -14.77
CA SER A 37 -3.13 -7.19 -14.48
C SER A 37 -3.48 -6.59 -13.13
N ARG A 38 -2.52 -6.60 -12.19
CA ARG A 38 -2.69 -5.86 -10.91
C ARG A 38 -2.82 -4.36 -11.13
N THR A 39 -2.14 -3.82 -12.14
CA THR A 39 -2.17 -2.38 -12.45
C THR A 39 -3.53 -1.91 -12.96
N HIS A 40 -4.25 -2.78 -13.67
CA HIS A 40 -5.58 -2.47 -14.23
C HIS A 40 -6.71 -3.12 -13.43
N SER A 41 -6.41 -3.79 -12.31
CA SER A 41 -7.35 -4.52 -11.46
C SER A 41 -8.33 -5.41 -12.24
N GLY A 42 -7.82 -6.10 -13.26
CA GLY A 42 -8.69 -6.86 -14.17
C GLY A 42 -7.93 -7.72 -15.17
N TYR A 43 -8.71 -8.46 -15.96
CA TYR A 43 -8.24 -9.37 -16.99
C TYR A 43 -8.06 -8.62 -18.31
N LEU A 44 -6.86 -8.67 -18.86
CA LEU A 44 -6.53 -8.07 -20.15
C LEU A 44 -6.38 -9.18 -21.20
N ARG A 45 -7.08 -9.05 -22.32
CA ARG A 45 -6.81 -9.86 -23.51
C ARG A 45 -5.50 -9.38 -24.13
N THR A 46 -4.51 -10.25 -24.25
CA THR A 46 -3.17 -9.92 -24.75
C THR A 46 -2.63 -11.08 -25.58
N ARG A 47 -1.50 -10.87 -26.26
CA ARG A 47 -0.85 -11.88 -27.10
C ARG A 47 0.51 -12.23 -26.53
N ILE A 48 0.84 -13.52 -26.55
CA ILE A 48 2.18 -13.99 -26.20
C ILE A 48 3.15 -13.54 -27.29
N THR A 49 4.19 -12.82 -26.89
CA THR A 49 5.24 -12.31 -27.79
C THR A 49 6.50 -13.14 -27.74
N LYS A 50 6.82 -13.73 -26.58
CA LYS A 50 7.99 -14.59 -26.42
C LYS A 50 7.78 -15.57 -25.27
N ILE A 51 8.25 -16.80 -25.41
CA ILE A 51 8.25 -17.83 -24.35
C ILE A 51 9.70 -18.11 -23.96
N HIS A 52 10.01 -18.02 -22.67
CA HIS A 52 11.34 -18.34 -22.14
C HIS A 52 11.26 -19.69 -21.42
N ALA A 53 11.74 -20.75 -22.07
CA ALA A 53 11.82 -22.09 -21.50
C ALA A 53 13.27 -22.50 -21.21
N VAL A 54 13.47 -23.25 -20.12
CA VAL A 54 14.77 -23.82 -19.73
C VAL A 54 14.54 -25.29 -19.39
N ALA A 55 15.27 -26.18 -20.08
CA ALA A 55 15.13 -27.63 -19.92
C ALA A 55 13.68 -28.15 -20.10
N GLY A 56 12.94 -27.59 -21.05
CA GLY A 56 11.55 -27.99 -21.33
C GLY A 56 10.51 -27.42 -20.36
N VAL A 57 10.90 -26.59 -19.40
CA VAL A 57 9.97 -25.93 -18.45
C VAL A 57 9.91 -24.44 -18.74
N VAL A 58 8.70 -23.90 -18.90
CA VAL A 58 8.48 -22.46 -19.14
C VAL A 58 8.74 -21.70 -17.84
N GLN A 59 9.71 -20.77 -17.88
CA GLN A 59 10.13 -19.96 -16.73
C GLN A 59 9.48 -18.56 -16.74
N ALA A 60 9.26 -18.00 -17.93
CA ALA A 60 8.64 -16.68 -18.09
C ALA A 60 7.98 -16.54 -19.46
N ILE A 61 6.95 -15.70 -19.54
CA ILE A 61 6.24 -15.38 -20.78
C ILE A 61 6.21 -13.87 -20.95
N ASP A 62 6.64 -13.37 -22.11
CA ASP A 62 6.48 -11.97 -22.48
C ASP A 62 5.15 -11.78 -23.22
N LEU A 63 4.32 -10.89 -22.71
CA LEU A 63 3.04 -10.50 -23.29
C LEU A 63 3.18 -9.12 -23.95
N THR A 64 2.32 -8.81 -24.93
CA THR A 64 2.33 -7.49 -25.58
C THR A 64 2.18 -6.34 -24.58
N CYS A 65 1.51 -6.56 -23.46
CA CYS A 65 1.32 -5.56 -22.41
C CYS A 65 2.28 -5.69 -21.21
N LYS A 66 3.07 -6.79 -21.11
CA LYS A 66 3.90 -7.06 -19.94
C LYS A 66 5.04 -8.04 -20.24
N LYS A 67 6.29 -7.57 -20.10
CA LYS A 67 7.47 -8.45 -20.07
C LYS A 67 7.57 -9.24 -18.77
N SER A 68 7.98 -10.49 -18.90
CA SER A 68 8.14 -11.49 -17.85
C SER A 68 6.91 -11.57 -16.96
N ALA A 69 5.76 -11.80 -17.61
CA ALA A 69 4.50 -11.95 -16.92
C ALA A 69 4.50 -13.22 -16.07
N ASP A 70 4.02 -13.08 -14.84
CA ASP A 70 3.81 -14.17 -13.89
C ASP A 70 2.81 -15.16 -14.47
N MET A 71 3.24 -16.40 -14.66
CA MET A 71 2.47 -17.46 -15.34
C MET A 71 1.19 -17.82 -14.61
N ALA A 72 1.16 -17.68 -13.28
CA ALA A 72 -0.06 -17.89 -12.48
C ALA A 72 -1.16 -16.85 -12.76
N LYS A 73 -0.88 -15.85 -13.60
CA LYS A 73 -1.82 -14.81 -14.01
C LYS A 73 -2.23 -14.91 -15.47
N ILE A 74 -1.80 -15.95 -16.20
CA ILE A 74 -2.06 -16.13 -17.63
C ILE A 74 -3.01 -17.33 -17.81
N ALA A 75 -4.13 -17.11 -18.50
CA ALA A 75 -5.10 -18.15 -18.82
C ALA A 75 -5.34 -18.22 -20.34
N LYS A 76 -5.53 -19.44 -20.87
CA LYS A 76 -5.90 -19.64 -22.27
C LYS A 76 -7.35 -19.23 -22.53
N ILE A 77 -7.59 -18.73 -23.73
CA ILE A 77 -8.94 -18.52 -24.24
C ILE A 77 -9.30 -19.75 -25.06
N HIS A 78 -10.26 -20.55 -24.60
CA HIS A 78 -10.89 -21.54 -25.46
C HIS A 78 -11.97 -20.83 -26.27
N GLU A 79 -11.75 -20.69 -27.57
CA GLU A 79 -12.85 -20.41 -28.47
C GLU A 79 -13.77 -21.64 -28.44
N ALA A 80 -15.04 -21.43 -28.06
CA ALA A 80 -16.02 -22.52 -28.11
C ALA A 80 -16.01 -23.08 -29.54
N PRO A 81 -16.01 -24.42 -29.72
CA PRO A 81 -16.10 -25.00 -31.05
C PRO A 81 -17.33 -24.40 -31.73
N SER A 82 -17.12 -23.79 -32.90
CA SER A 82 -18.18 -23.18 -33.67
C SER A 82 -19.23 -24.24 -33.97
N VAL A 83 -20.35 -24.19 -33.26
CA VAL A 83 -21.51 -25.01 -33.57
C VAL A 83 -22.03 -24.51 -34.91
N GLU A 84 -21.71 -25.25 -35.97
CA GLU A 84 -22.41 -25.13 -37.24
C GLU A 84 -23.91 -25.36 -37.01
N ARG A 85 -24.70 -24.50 -37.62
CA ARG A 85 -26.17 -24.47 -37.63
C ARG A 85 -26.80 -25.87 -37.54
N GLN A 86 -27.52 -26.11 -36.44
CA GLN A 86 -28.70 -26.97 -36.45
C GLN A 86 -29.87 -26.18 -35.89
N GLU A 87 -30.65 -25.61 -36.82
CA GLU A 87 -32.02 -25.23 -36.56
C GLU A 87 -32.86 -26.50 -36.36
N ASN A 88 -33.77 -26.43 -35.38
CA ASN A 88 -34.95 -27.25 -35.14
C ASN A 88 -34.93 -28.34 -34.05
N VAL A 89 -35.99 -28.21 -33.23
CA VAL A 89 -36.70 -29.17 -32.36
C VAL A 89 -36.20 -29.35 -30.91
N LEU A 90 -36.91 -28.67 -29.99
CA LEU A 90 -37.55 -29.17 -28.74
C LEU A 90 -37.72 -27.97 -27.78
N ALA A 91 -38.89 -27.33 -27.69
CA ALA A 91 -40.07 -27.73 -26.91
C ALA A 91 -39.84 -27.76 -25.38
N GLU A 92 -40.35 -26.70 -24.75
CA GLU A 92 -40.96 -26.56 -23.42
C GLU A 92 -40.52 -27.45 -22.25
N LEU A 93 -39.98 -26.82 -21.20
CA LEU A 93 -40.37 -27.00 -19.78
C LEU A 93 -39.97 -25.72 -18.98
N PRO A 94 -40.89 -25.08 -18.22
CA PRO A 94 -40.55 -23.91 -17.41
C PRO A 94 -40.02 -24.32 -16.02
N SER A 95 -38.85 -23.80 -15.63
CA SER A 95 -38.33 -23.94 -14.27
C SER A 95 -38.68 -22.70 -13.42
N PRO A 96 -39.21 -22.85 -12.19
CA PRO A 96 -39.84 -21.78 -11.44
C PRO A 96 -38.83 -21.07 -10.55
N LEU A 97 -38.16 -20.02 -11.04
CA LEU A 97 -37.34 -19.15 -10.18
C LEU A 97 -37.12 -17.71 -10.72
N PHE A 98 -37.93 -17.28 -11.68
CA PHE A 98 -37.75 -15.97 -12.35
C PHE A 98 -38.91 -14.97 -12.24
N VAL A 99 -39.91 -15.25 -11.39
CA VAL A 99 -41.06 -14.33 -11.22
C VAL A 99 -40.74 -13.18 -10.26
N GLU A 100 -39.80 -13.32 -9.33
CA GLU A 100 -39.58 -12.31 -8.28
C GLU A 100 -38.65 -11.14 -8.67
N ASN A 101 -37.95 -11.23 -9.81
CA ASN A 101 -37.02 -10.18 -10.28
C ASN A 101 -37.55 -9.34 -11.45
N ALA A 102 -38.68 -9.71 -12.05
CA ALA A 102 -39.30 -8.97 -13.15
C ALA A 102 -40.21 -7.82 -12.66
N GLU A 103 -40.80 -7.95 -11.46
CA GLU A 103 -41.67 -6.91 -10.89
C GLU A 103 -40.90 -5.74 -10.25
N ARG A 104 -39.69 -5.98 -9.72
CA ARG A 104 -38.84 -4.89 -9.20
C ARG A 104 -38.30 -3.96 -10.27
N ARG A 105 -38.13 -4.44 -11.51
CA ARG A 105 -37.67 -3.60 -12.63
C ARG A 105 -38.77 -2.73 -13.24
N ARG A 106 -40.05 -2.96 -12.90
CA ARG A 106 -41.16 -2.09 -13.35
C ARG A 106 -41.44 -0.91 -12.42
N ALA A 107 -41.02 -0.96 -11.16
CA ALA A 107 -41.23 0.12 -10.20
C ALA A 107 -40.26 1.30 -10.40
N ASP A 108 -39.02 1.04 -10.82
CA ASP A 108 -37.99 2.08 -10.98
C ASP A 108 -38.11 2.87 -12.29
N THR A 109 -38.83 2.36 -13.29
CA THR A 109 -39.06 3.07 -14.57
C THR A 109 -40.20 4.08 -14.50
N TYR A 110 -41.00 4.10 -13.42
CA TYR A 110 -42.16 4.98 -13.28
C TYR A 110 -41.87 6.31 -12.56
N LEU A 111 -40.66 6.48 -11.99
CA LEU A 111 -40.30 7.70 -11.26
C LEU A 111 -39.38 8.66 -12.05
N GLU A 112 -38.75 8.21 -13.12
CA GLU A 112 -37.98 9.08 -14.05
C GLU A 112 -38.84 9.62 -15.21
N GLY A 113 -40.05 9.09 -15.41
CA GLY A 113 -40.94 9.47 -16.52
C GLY A 113 -41.79 10.73 -16.31
N LEU A 114 -41.73 11.40 -15.16
CA LEU A 114 -42.63 12.53 -14.84
C LEU A 114 -41.99 13.93 -14.88
N ILE A 115 -40.71 14.06 -15.29
CA ILE A 115 -40.03 15.37 -15.38
C ILE A 115 -39.81 15.83 -16.84
N ALA A 116 -40.17 15.02 -17.85
CA ALA A 116 -39.93 15.33 -19.26
C ALA A 116 -41.23 15.45 -20.10
N TYR A 117 -42.19 16.26 -19.63
CA TYR A 117 -43.36 16.65 -20.43
C TYR A 117 -43.63 18.15 -20.31
N GLU A 118 -42.70 18.97 -20.81
CA GLU A 118 -42.97 20.34 -21.29
C GLU A 118 -41.76 20.90 -22.06
N ALA A 119 -41.52 20.39 -23.26
CA ALA A 119 -40.87 21.13 -24.36
C ALA A 119 -40.91 20.27 -25.63
N GLY A 120 -41.64 20.74 -26.64
CA GLY A 120 -41.80 20.05 -27.91
C GLY A 120 -40.59 20.10 -28.83
N ALA A 121 -40.44 19.00 -29.58
CA ALA A 121 -40.01 18.91 -30.99
C ALA A 121 -38.62 19.44 -31.42
N VAL A 122 -37.79 18.52 -31.94
CA VAL A 122 -37.41 18.35 -33.36
C VAL A 122 -36.09 17.55 -33.42
N GLY A 123 -36.12 16.43 -34.14
CA GLY A 123 -34.99 15.53 -34.29
C GLY A 123 -33.81 16.14 -35.07
N LYS A 124 -32.60 15.99 -34.51
CA LYS A 124 -31.33 16.01 -35.23
C LYS A 124 -30.39 14.97 -34.63
N ALA A 125 -29.69 14.23 -35.48
CA ALA A 125 -28.63 13.31 -35.08
C ALA A 125 -27.52 14.08 -34.36
N TYR A 126 -27.28 13.75 -33.09
CA TYR A 126 -26.15 14.26 -32.33
C TYR A 126 -24.91 13.44 -32.69
N SER A 127 -24.02 14.02 -33.47
CA SER A 127 -22.60 13.66 -33.42
C SER A 127 -22.06 14.14 -32.06
N GLU A 128 -21.49 13.24 -31.26
CA GLU A 128 -20.80 13.62 -30.03
C GLU A 128 -19.77 14.72 -30.32
N PRO A 129 -19.80 15.86 -29.61
CA PRO A 129 -18.78 16.87 -29.75
C PRO A 129 -17.45 16.30 -29.25
N GLN A 130 -16.55 15.98 -30.17
CA GLN A 130 -15.16 15.70 -29.83
C GLN A 130 -14.60 16.91 -29.09
N SER A 131 -14.33 16.74 -27.79
CA SER A 131 -13.64 17.76 -27.01
C SER A 131 -12.27 18.02 -27.66
N PRO A 132 -11.93 19.29 -27.98
CA PRO A 132 -10.65 19.60 -28.61
C PRO A 132 -9.50 19.06 -27.74
N ALA A 133 -8.51 18.42 -28.37
CA ALA A 133 -7.32 17.94 -27.69
C ALA A 133 -6.64 19.11 -26.94
N MET A 134 -6.39 18.93 -25.65
CA MET A 134 -5.91 19.96 -24.73
C MET A 134 -4.39 20.20 -24.84
N PHE A 135 -3.64 19.23 -25.37
CA PHE A 135 -2.19 19.32 -25.59
C PHE A 135 -1.84 18.77 -26.98
N SER A 136 -0.79 19.29 -27.60
CA SER A 136 -0.27 18.87 -28.90
C SER A 136 0.99 18.01 -28.74
N VAL A 137 1.30 17.20 -29.77
CA VAL A 137 2.57 16.46 -29.83
C VAL A 137 3.74 17.44 -29.79
N GLY A 138 4.69 17.21 -28.89
CA GLY A 138 5.83 18.08 -28.61
C GLY A 138 5.65 18.96 -27.37
N ASP A 139 4.42 19.13 -26.85
CA ASP A 139 4.20 19.91 -25.63
C ASP A 139 4.88 19.25 -24.43
N LYS A 140 5.53 20.07 -23.62
CA LYS A 140 6.00 19.67 -22.29
C LYS A 140 4.82 19.76 -21.32
N VAL A 141 4.61 18.72 -20.53
CA VAL A 141 3.55 18.64 -19.53
C VAL A 141 4.08 18.04 -18.23
N PHE A 142 3.45 18.37 -17.10
CA PHE A 142 3.62 17.63 -15.87
C PHE A 142 2.60 16.49 -15.81
N TYR A 143 3.10 15.25 -15.80
CA TYR A 143 2.30 14.05 -15.62
C TYR A 143 2.27 13.63 -14.14
N ASN A 144 1.08 13.52 -13.56
CA ASN A 144 0.92 13.01 -12.20
C ASN A 144 1.05 11.48 -12.18
N SER A 145 2.28 11.00 -11.90
CA SER A 145 2.62 9.58 -11.94
C SER A 145 2.10 8.84 -10.71
N LYS A 146 1.03 8.06 -10.87
CA LYS A 146 0.47 7.22 -9.79
C LYS A 146 1.48 6.23 -9.22
N THR A 147 2.41 5.72 -10.03
CA THR A 147 3.42 4.75 -9.59
C THR A 147 4.46 5.37 -8.68
N HIS A 148 4.80 6.64 -8.90
CA HIS A 148 5.86 7.33 -8.16
C HIS A 148 5.32 8.35 -7.18
N SER A 149 3.99 8.54 -7.12
CA SER A 149 3.30 9.52 -6.28
C SER A 149 3.89 10.94 -6.41
N GLN A 150 4.32 11.31 -7.61
CA GLN A 150 4.96 12.60 -7.89
C GLN A 150 4.63 13.08 -9.31
N GLN A 151 4.75 14.39 -9.52
CA GLN A 151 4.69 14.98 -10.86
C GLN A 151 6.02 14.73 -11.60
N ILE A 152 5.93 14.28 -12.84
CA ILE A 152 7.08 14.01 -13.70
C ILE A 152 6.94 14.91 -14.93
N LEU A 153 8.01 15.63 -15.28
CA LEU A 153 8.07 16.36 -16.54
C LEU A 153 8.13 15.35 -17.69
N ALA A 154 7.21 15.48 -18.64
CA ALA A 154 7.04 14.56 -19.75
C ALA A 154 6.81 15.34 -21.05
N VAL A 155 7.09 14.70 -22.18
CA VAL A 155 6.81 15.24 -23.52
C VAL A 155 5.69 14.43 -24.16
N VAL A 156 4.68 15.11 -24.71
CA VAL A 156 3.62 14.45 -25.47
C VAL A 156 4.20 13.93 -26.79
N GLU A 157 4.30 12.61 -26.94
CA GLU A 157 4.76 11.94 -28.17
C GLU A 157 3.62 11.66 -29.15
N GLY A 158 2.38 11.51 -28.66
CA GLY A 158 1.23 11.17 -29.49
C GLY A 158 -0.10 11.41 -28.79
N VAL A 159 -1.18 11.56 -29.57
CA VAL A 159 -2.55 11.58 -29.08
C VAL A 159 -3.31 10.46 -29.79
N THR A 160 -3.88 9.54 -29.02
CA THR A 160 -4.61 8.39 -29.55
C THR A 160 -6.02 8.81 -29.98
N ALA A 161 -6.68 7.99 -30.81
CA ALA A 161 -8.01 8.30 -31.36
C ALA A 161 -9.11 8.43 -30.28
N ASP A 162 -8.90 7.83 -29.11
CA ASP A 162 -9.76 7.91 -27.92
C ASP A 162 -9.40 9.09 -26.99
N GLY A 163 -8.48 9.97 -27.39
CA GLY A 163 -8.13 11.19 -26.66
C GLY A 163 -7.18 10.99 -25.48
N LEU A 164 -6.50 9.84 -25.39
CA LEU A 164 -5.41 9.61 -24.45
C LEU A 164 -4.07 10.11 -25.03
N TYR A 165 -3.10 10.36 -24.16
CA TYR A 165 -1.81 10.92 -24.53
C TYR A 165 -0.72 9.89 -24.36
N ASP A 166 0.05 9.64 -25.41
CA ASP A 166 1.30 8.92 -25.29
C ASP A 166 2.39 9.90 -24.90
N LEU A 167 2.96 9.69 -23.71
CA LEU A 167 4.10 10.41 -23.20
C LEU A 167 5.36 9.56 -23.32
N ASP A 168 6.52 10.21 -23.42
CA ASP A 168 7.85 9.58 -23.35
C ASP A 168 8.03 8.67 -22.11
N VAL A 169 7.42 9.05 -20.99
CA VAL A 169 7.44 8.27 -19.74
C VAL A 169 6.24 7.33 -19.54
N LYS A 170 5.16 7.49 -20.32
CA LYS A 170 3.90 6.76 -20.11
C LYS A 170 3.00 6.76 -21.35
N LYS A 171 2.71 5.57 -21.87
CA LYS A 171 1.67 5.38 -22.91
C LYS A 171 0.26 5.47 -22.36
N SER A 172 -0.65 6.04 -23.16
CA SER A 172 -2.09 6.18 -22.91
C SER A 172 -2.43 6.88 -21.57
N ALA A 173 -1.76 7.99 -21.28
CA ALA A 173 -2.02 8.85 -20.13
C ALA A 173 -3.36 9.58 -20.30
N HIS A 174 -4.20 9.53 -19.25
CA HIS A 174 -5.48 10.22 -19.23
C HIS A 174 -5.28 11.75 -19.10
N PRO A 175 -6.01 12.60 -19.86
CA PRO A 175 -5.85 14.06 -19.87
C PRO A 175 -5.92 14.71 -18.48
N LEU A 176 -6.81 14.23 -17.61
CA LEU A 176 -6.95 14.71 -16.22
C LEU A 176 -5.69 14.56 -15.35
N ASN A 177 -4.69 13.78 -15.78
CA ASN A 177 -3.42 13.63 -15.06
C ASN A 177 -2.29 14.50 -15.65
N LEU A 178 -2.60 15.35 -16.63
CA LEU A 178 -1.64 16.23 -17.29
C LEU A 178 -1.90 17.67 -16.88
N LEU A 179 -0.82 18.40 -16.57
CA LEU A 179 -0.83 19.83 -16.34
C LEU A 179 0.12 20.51 -17.34
N PRO A 180 -0.20 21.69 -17.87
CA PRO A 180 0.70 22.41 -18.76
C PRO A 180 2.02 22.73 -18.05
N TYR A 181 3.14 22.52 -18.73
CA TYR A 181 4.44 23.02 -18.28
C TYR A 181 4.60 24.47 -18.73
N VAL A 182 4.81 25.38 -17.79
CA VAL A 182 5.20 26.76 -18.09
C VAL A 182 6.68 26.89 -17.78
N GLU A 183 7.49 27.09 -18.82
CA GLU A 183 8.93 27.33 -18.66
C GLU A 183 9.10 28.66 -17.94
N SER A 184 9.57 28.63 -16.68
CA SER A 184 9.90 29.86 -15.96
C SER A 184 10.89 30.66 -16.81
N PRO A 185 10.65 31.96 -17.06
CA PRO A 185 11.55 32.76 -17.88
C PRO A 185 12.95 32.65 -17.30
N SER A 186 13.85 32.07 -18.09
CA SER A 186 15.25 31.93 -17.72
C SER A 186 15.77 33.32 -17.34
N PRO A 187 16.34 33.51 -16.14
CA PRO A 187 16.90 34.81 -15.77
C PRO A 187 17.91 35.19 -16.85
N ALA A 188 17.68 36.34 -17.49
CA ALA A 188 18.52 36.83 -18.56
C ALA A 188 20.00 36.73 -18.13
N PRO A 189 20.90 36.25 -19.00
CA PRO A 189 22.31 36.10 -18.66
C PRO A 189 22.81 37.45 -18.15
N ALA A 190 23.19 37.49 -16.87
CA ALA A 190 23.80 38.66 -16.28
C ALA A 190 24.96 39.08 -17.17
N LEU A 191 24.92 40.33 -17.66
CA LEU A 191 26.02 40.92 -18.43
C LEU A 191 27.33 40.63 -17.69
N ALA A 192 28.23 39.93 -18.37
CA ALA A 192 29.55 39.61 -17.85
C ALA A 192 30.29 40.92 -17.54
N THR A 193 30.40 41.26 -16.26
CA THR A 193 31.36 42.24 -15.77
C THR A 193 32.78 41.73 -16.05
N ALA A 194 33.57 42.63 -16.63
CA ALA A 194 34.94 42.42 -17.09
C ALA A 194 35.88 41.75 -16.06
N PRO A 195 36.90 41.00 -16.51
CA PRO A 195 37.83 40.31 -15.62
C PRO A 195 38.75 41.31 -14.91
N ALA A 196 38.72 41.29 -13.58
CA ALA A 196 39.73 41.93 -12.74
C ALA A 196 41.04 41.12 -12.76
N PHE A 197 42.15 41.87 -12.72
CA PHE A 197 43.55 41.43 -12.76
C PHE A 197 43.89 40.27 -11.80
N PRO A 198 44.87 39.42 -12.15
CA PRO A 198 45.34 38.34 -11.26
C PRO A 198 46.33 38.88 -10.23
N THR A 199 45.98 38.78 -8.95
CA THR A 199 46.91 38.95 -7.84
C THR A 199 47.67 37.63 -7.63
N GLN A 200 48.99 37.69 -7.77
CA GLN A 200 49.92 36.59 -7.53
C GLN A 200 49.85 36.08 -6.08
N ALA A 201 49.78 34.75 -5.92
CA ALA A 201 49.99 34.07 -4.65
C ALA A 201 51.41 33.44 -4.62
N PRO A 202 52.07 33.37 -3.45
CA PRO A 202 53.45 32.87 -3.33
C PRO A 202 53.52 31.33 -3.34
N PRO A 203 54.69 30.75 -3.69
CA PRO A 203 54.84 29.32 -3.89
C PRO A 203 54.90 28.55 -2.57
N ARG A 204 54.25 27.37 -2.53
CA ARG A 204 54.46 26.35 -1.49
C ARG A 204 55.73 25.54 -1.81
N PRO A 205 56.51 25.16 -0.80
CA PRO A 205 57.70 24.34 -0.99
C PRO A 205 57.32 22.86 -1.21
N GLU A 206 58.07 22.25 -2.11
CA GLU A 206 58.14 20.82 -2.35
C GLU A 206 58.62 20.07 -1.11
N GLU A 207 57.98 18.94 -0.78
CA GLU A 207 58.61 17.96 0.08
C GLU A 207 58.43 16.55 -0.50
N ARG A 208 59.58 15.96 -0.81
CA ARG A 208 59.80 14.56 -1.14
C ARG A 208 59.46 13.70 0.09
N THR A 209 59.01 12.46 -0.09
CA THR A 209 59.85 11.24 -0.06
C THR A 209 58.97 10.01 0.17
N ALA A 210 59.38 8.90 -0.46
CA ALA A 210 58.75 7.59 -0.48
C ALA A 210 58.79 6.84 0.87
N THR A 211 57.77 6.00 1.13
CA THR A 211 57.98 4.76 1.88
C THR A 211 57.08 3.63 1.34
N ARG A 212 57.76 2.63 0.79
CA ARG A 212 57.27 1.32 0.36
C ARG A 212 57.04 0.45 1.59
N VAL A 213 55.82 -0.01 1.83
CA VAL A 213 55.53 -1.01 2.88
C VAL A 213 55.25 -2.36 2.23
N GLN A 214 56.13 -3.31 2.51
CA GLN A 214 56.01 -4.74 2.21
C GLN A 214 54.96 -5.37 3.14
N LEU A 215 54.03 -6.15 2.57
CA LEU A 215 53.18 -7.08 3.31
C LEU A 215 53.83 -8.47 3.33
N PRO A 216 53.90 -9.16 4.48
CA PRO A 216 54.28 -10.56 4.52
C PRO A 216 53.06 -11.46 4.27
N ILE A 217 53.25 -12.35 3.30
CA ILE A 217 52.43 -13.54 3.03
C ILE A 217 52.56 -14.50 4.22
N GLN A 218 51.45 -14.93 4.80
CA GLN A 218 51.43 -16.08 5.70
C GLN A 218 50.56 -17.21 5.15
N HIS A 219 51.18 -18.39 5.15
CA HIS A 219 50.68 -19.67 4.71
C HIS A 219 49.44 -20.12 5.50
N VAL A 220 48.38 -20.46 4.79
CA VAL A 220 47.26 -21.24 5.33
C VAL A 220 47.63 -22.72 5.28
N ARG A 221 47.68 -23.34 6.46
CA ARG A 221 47.90 -24.77 6.66
C ARG A 221 46.58 -25.50 6.49
N VAL A 222 46.53 -26.42 5.54
CA VAL A 222 45.47 -27.41 5.37
C VAL A 222 45.60 -28.44 6.50
N MET A 223 44.50 -28.73 7.21
CA MET A 223 44.37 -29.97 7.96
C MET A 223 43.01 -30.61 7.74
N ASP A 224 43.10 -31.92 7.59
CA ASP A 224 42.13 -32.85 7.08
C ASP A 224 41.00 -33.23 8.06
N SER A 225 39.90 -33.61 7.41
CA SER A 225 38.80 -34.51 7.77
C SER A 225 38.83 -35.32 9.07
N ALA A 226 37.66 -35.40 9.73
CA ALA A 226 37.13 -36.63 10.32
C ALA A 226 35.57 -36.63 10.33
N PRO A 227 34.90 -37.79 10.22
CA PRO A 227 33.50 -37.90 9.82
C PRO A 227 32.49 -37.90 10.97
N VAL A 228 31.30 -37.36 10.71
CA VAL A 228 30.15 -37.36 11.61
C VAL A 228 29.35 -38.67 11.45
N ARG A 229 29.13 -39.34 12.58
CA ARG A 229 28.26 -40.52 12.74
C ARG A 229 26.80 -40.17 12.47
N VAL A 230 26.16 -40.97 11.62
CA VAL A 230 24.71 -41.09 11.47
C VAL A 230 24.18 -41.93 12.63
N MET A 231 23.15 -41.43 13.34
CA MET A 231 22.31 -42.25 14.22
C MET A 231 20.87 -42.19 13.72
N ASP A 232 20.42 -43.32 13.19
CA ASP A 232 19.03 -43.67 12.99
C ASP A 232 18.32 -43.90 14.33
N GLY A 233 17.07 -43.47 14.42
CA GLY A 233 16.24 -43.66 15.61
C GLY A 233 14.79 -43.26 15.37
N THR A 234 14.04 -44.08 14.63
CA THR A 234 12.58 -44.14 14.71
C THR A 234 12.13 -44.59 16.10
N PRO A 235 10.96 -44.11 16.58
CA PRO A 235 9.96 -45.09 16.97
C PRO A 235 8.55 -44.77 16.48
N THR A 236 7.91 -45.85 16.05
CA THR A 236 6.49 -46.06 15.84
C THR A 236 5.67 -45.82 17.12
N ASN A 237 4.51 -45.18 16.99
CA ASN A 237 3.33 -45.58 17.74
C ASN A 237 2.05 -45.16 17.01
N ALA A 238 1.25 -46.17 16.69
CA ALA A 238 -0.08 -46.08 16.12
C ALA A 238 -1.12 -46.34 17.23
N GLY A 239 -2.27 -45.68 17.16
CA GLY A 239 -3.49 -46.15 17.84
C GLY A 239 -4.28 -45.07 18.57
N ALA A 240 -5.08 -44.27 17.85
CA ALA A 240 -6.32 -43.72 18.38
C ALA A 240 -7.26 -43.30 17.22
N THR A 241 -8.42 -43.93 17.17
CA THR A 241 -9.56 -43.66 16.29
C THR A 241 -10.25 -42.32 16.66
N PRO A 242 -10.73 -41.51 15.70
CA PRO A 242 -11.43 -40.26 16.03
C PRO A 242 -12.94 -40.46 16.21
N LEU A 243 -13.45 -39.95 17.32
CA LEU A 243 -14.89 -39.74 17.58
C LEU A 243 -15.37 -38.41 16.97
N SER A 244 -16.64 -38.45 16.55
CA SER A 244 -17.49 -37.44 15.91
C SER A 244 -17.11 -35.95 16.02
N CYS A 245 -17.07 -35.26 14.86
CA CYS A 245 -17.03 -33.80 14.76
C CYS A 245 -18.45 -33.19 14.81
N THR A 246 -18.63 -32.15 15.62
CA THR A 246 -19.78 -31.23 15.65
C THR A 246 -19.53 -30.01 14.75
N PRO A 247 -20.57 -29.23 14.35
CA PRO A 247 -20.45 -28.17 13.34
C PRO A 247 -19.89 -26.84 13.90
N SER A 248 -18.75 -26.90 14.61
CA SER A 248 -18.02 -25.72 15.11
C SER A 248 -16.61 -25.57 14.52
N SER A 249 -16.15 -26.50 13.66
CA SER A 249 -14.74 -26.55 13.23
C SER A 249 -14.39 -25.66 12.02
N ALA A 250 -15.35 -25.14 11.26
CA ALA A 250 -15.06 -24.31 10.09
C ALA A 250 -14.49 -22.92 10.46
N ALA A 251 -14.92 -22.32 11.57
CA ALA A 251 -14.39 -21.04 12.05
C ALA A 251 -13.00 -21.22 12.72
N GLU A 252 -12.77 -22.37 13.37
CA GLU A 252 -11.52 -22.69 14.04
C GLU A 252 -10.42 -23.15 13.06
N PHE A 253 -10.81 -23.80 11.95
CA PHE A 253 -9.92 -24.21 10.87
C PHE A 253 -9.39 -23.03 10.04
N VAL A 254 -10.19 -21.96 9.88
CA VAL A 254 -9.74 -20.72 9.23
C VAL A 254 -8.88 -19.86 10.19
N ALA A 255 -9.21 -19.84 11.49
CA ALA A 255 -8.46 -19.08 12.50
C ALA A 255 -7.09 -19.70 12.85
N SER A 256 -6.96 -21.02 12.84
CA SER A 256 -5.71 -21.73 13.22
C SER A 256 -4.59 -21.64 12.17
N ARG A 257 -4.90 -21.32 10.90
CA ARG A 257 -3.87 -21.08 9.86
C ARG A 257 -3.30 -19.65 9.83
N HIS A 258 -3.85 -18.72 10.61
CA HIS A 258 -3.50 -17.29 10.52
C HIS A 258 -2.65 -16.77 11.70
N THR A 259 -2.22 -17.62 12.63
CA THR A 259 -1.49 -17.20 13.85
C THR A 259 0.04 -17.21 13.75
N GLY A 260 0.66 -17.34 12.56
CA GLY A 260 2.13 -17.38 12.51
C GLY A 260 2.82 -17.01 11.19
N GLU A 261 2.28 -17.35 10.02
CA GLU A 261 3.02 -17.24 8.74
C GLU A 261 2.12 -16.80 7.56
N GLY A 262 1.13 -15.95 7.83
CA GLY A 262 0.14 -15.50 6.85
C GLY A 262 0.72 -14.65 5.71
N ARG A 263 0.66 -15.19 4.49
CA ARG A 263 0.94 -14.53 3.21
C ARG A 263 0.09 -13.26 3.08
N ILE A 264 0.75 -12.11 2.98
CA ILE A 264 0.08 -10.80 2.96
C ILE A 264 -0.45 -10.51 1.55
N VAL A 265 -1.76 -10.28 1.43
CA VAL A 265 -2.32 -9.53 0.29
C VAL A 265 -2.11 -8.05 0.58
N SER A 266 -1.03 -7.48 0.04
CA SER A 266 -0.80 -6.03 0.10
C SER A 266 -1.90 -5.34 -0.72
N CYS A 267 -2.87 -4.73 -0.03
CA CYS A 267 -3.88 -3.88 -0.64
C CYS A 267 -3.27 -2.52 -0.98
N LYS A 268 -2.36 -2.47 -1.95
CA LYS A 268 -2.04 -1.21 -2.63
C LYS A 268 -3.18 -0.91 -3.60
N VAL A 269 -4.14 -0.13 -3.13
CA VAL A 269 -5.26 0.29 -3.96
C VAL A 269 -4.91 1.67 -4.50
N SER A 270 -4.79 1.77 -5.82
CA SER A 270 -4.69 3.04 -6.52
C SER A 270 -5.72 3.08 -7.64
N ALA A 271 -6.94 3.54 -7.33
CA ALA A 271 -7.92 3.96 -8.32
C ALA A 271 -8.91 4.98 -7.74
N ALA A 272 -9.22 6.00 -8.54
CA ALA A 272 -10.30 6.94 -8.30
C ALA A 272 -11.58 6.39 -8.94
N VAL A 273 -12.69 6.43 -8.20
CA VAL A 273 -14.04 6.13 -8.70
C VAL A 273 -14.71 7.45 -9.11
N PRO A 274 -15.42 7.53 -10.24
CA PRO A 274 -16.16 8.73 -10.62
C PRO A 274 -17.24 9.04 -9.57
N ILE A 275 -17.31 10.31 -9.14
CA ILE A 275 -18.36 10.79 -8.23
C ILE A 275 -19.64 10.90 -9.06
N GLY A 276 -20.61 10.00 -8.80
CA GLY A 276 -21.97 10.10 -9.34
C GLY A 276 -22.79 11.22 -8.67
N PRO A 277 -23.90 11.65 -9.29
CA PRO A 277 -24.69 12.78 -8.80
C PRO A 277 -25.37 12.46 -7.47
N THR A 278 -25.36 13.45 -6.57
CA THR A 278 -25.97 13.42 -5.24
C THR A 278 -27.49 13.29 -5.30
N VAL A 279 -28.03 12.29 -4.59
CA VAL A 279 -29.47 12.09 -4.35
C VAL A 279 -29.97 13.12 -3.32
N PRO A 280 -31.10 13.80 -3.54
CA PRO A 280 -31.66 14.75 -2.58
C PRO A 280 -32.29 14.03 -1.37
N SER A 281 -31.96 14.48 -0.16
CA SER A 281 -32.57 14.03 1.09
C SER A 281 -33.89 14.76 1.38
N PRO A 282 -34.84 14.15 2.11
CA PRO A 282 -36.18 14.71 2.33
C PRO A 282 -36.17 15.88 3.31
N ILE A 283 -36.96 16.89 2.99
CA ILE A 283 -37.19 18.10 3.76
C ILE A 283 -37.83 17.73 5.11
N ARG A 284 -37.14 18.02 6.22
CA ARG A 284 -37.74 18.12 7.55
C ARG A 284 -37.55 19.53 8.11
N SER A 285 -38.66 20.10 8.51
CA SER A 285 -38.85 21.43 9.07
C SER A 285 -38.18 21.60 10.44
N GLY A 286 -37.50 22.75 10.62
CA GLY A 286 -37.50 23.47 11.90
C GLY A 286 -36.33 23.25 12.85
N ALA A 287 -35.11 23.62 12.46
CA ALA A 287 -34.07 24.11 13.38
C ALA A 287 -32.99 24.88 12.55
N PRO A 288 -32.39 25.96 13.06
CA PRO A 288 -31.40 26.72 12.31
C PRO A 288 -30.14 25.87 12.05
N PRO A 289 -29.52 25.95 10.86
CA PRO A 289 -28.36 25.14 10.53
C PRO A 289 -27.12 25.69 11.25
N VAL A 290 -26.55 24.90 12.15
CA VAL A 290 -25.17 25.12 12.61
C VAL A 290 -24.26 24.57 11.52
N SER A 291 -23.77 25.46 10.66
CA SER A 291 -22.86 25.11 9.56
C SER A 291 -21.48 24.73 10.10
N PHE A 292 -21.25 23.45 10.33
CA PHE A 292 -19.91 22.88 10.50
C PHE A 292 -19.34 22.52 9.12
N PHE A 293 -18.92 23.53 8.35
CA PHE A 293 -17.95 23.28 7.27
C PHE A 293 -16.57 23.13 7.92
N PRO A 294 -15.83 22.03 7.71
CA PRO A 294 -14.44 21.97 8.11
C PRO A 294 -13.70 23.04 7.30
N GLN A 295 -13.16 24.04 8.00
CA GLN A 295 -12.30 25.04 7.38
C GLN A 295 -11.13 24.32 6.70
N SER A 296 -10.93 24.63 5.41
CA SER A 296 -9.70 24.29 4.71
C SER A 296 -8.53 24.73 5.58
N MET A 297 -7.71 23.77 6.02
CA MET A 297 -6.52 24.05 6.82
C MET A 297 -5.51 24.74 5.91
N THR A 298 -5.57 26.07 5.87
CA THR A 298 -4.50 26.88 5.30
C THR A 298 -3.22 26.57 6.11
N PRO A 299 -2.09 26.28 5.46
CA PRO A 299 -0.84 25.99 6.17
C PRO A 299 -0.49 27.19 7.04
N LYS A 300 -0.60 27.04 8.36
CA LYS A 300 -0.12 28.04 9.32
C LYS A 300 1.37 28.24 9.04
N ALA A 301 1.78 29.48 8.81
CA ALA A 301 3.19 29.82 8.73
C ALA A 301 3.85 29.39 10.06
N ASN A 302 4.69 28.35 9.99
CA ASN A 302 5.34 27.77 11.15
C ASN A 302 6.41 28.73 11.67
N THR A 303 6.02 29.65 12.55
CA THR A 303 6.99 30.30 13.44
C THR A 303 7.63 29.19 14.28
N PRO A 304 8.97 29.03 14.25
CA PRO A 304 9.63 27.96 14.98
C PRO A 304 9.33 28.11 16.47
N LYS A 305 8.48 27.23 17.02
CA LYS A 305 8.29 27.11 18.46
C LYS A 305 9.66 26.75 19.05
N ALA A 306 10.12 27.54 20.03
CA ALA A 306 11.37 27.24 20.72
C ALA A 306 11.32 25.80 21.26
N THR A 307 12.26 24.96 20.83
CA THR A 307 12.34 23.57 21.28
C THR A 307 12.48 23.56 22.80
N SER A 308 11.53 22.95 23.50
CA SER A 308 11.61 22.80 24.94
C SER A 308 12.79 21.90 25.31
N ALA A 309 13.42 22.15 26.46
CA ALA A 309 14.48 21.27 26.98
C ALA A 309 14.01 19.81 27.11
N ALA A 310 12.72 19.60 27.42
CA ALA A 310 12.09 18.29 27.49
C ALA A 310 12.10 17.56 26.13
N ALA A 311 11.83 18.26 25.03
CA ALA A 311 11.88 17.66 23.70
C ALA A 311 13.31 17.23 23.32
N ALA A 312 14.31 18.05 23.66
CA ALA A 312 15.72 17.72 23.42
C ALA A 312 16.16 16.46 24.19
N GLU A 313 15.74 16.31 25.46
CA GLU A 313 16.01 15.12 26.26
C GLU A 313 15.37 13.85 25.64
N ILE A 314 14.12 13.96 25.18
CA ILE A 314 13.42 12.84 24.53
C ILE A 314 14.15 12.45 23.24
N VAL A 315 14.55 13.42 22.40
CA VAL A 315 15.31 13.16 21.17
C VAL A 315 16.65 12.49 21.46
N SER A 316 17.38 12.96 22.48
CA SER A 316 18.67 12.37 22.89
C SER A 316 18.52 10.92 23.34
N ARG A 317 17.44 10.59 24.05
CA ARG A 317 17.15 9.20 24.45
C ARG A 317 16.67 8.35 23.28
N LEU A 318 15.91 8.94 22.37
CA LEU A 318 15.34 8.27 21.21
C LEU A 318 16.44 7.84 20.24
N CYS A 319 17.43 8.69 19.99
CA CYS A 319 18.46 8.43 18.98
C CYS A 319 19.61 7.57 19.53
N GLY A 320 20.26 6.81 18.65
CA GLY A 320 21.45 6.03 18.93
C GLY A 320 22.11 5.55 17.63
N GLU A 321 23.22 4.84 17.75
CA GLU A 321 24.03 4.39 16.63
C GLU A 321 24.35 2.89 16.75
N LEU A 322 24.44 2.22 15.60
CA LEU A 322 24.94 0.85 15.45
C LEU A 322 26.08 0.86 14.43
N ARG A 323 27.27 0.40 14.85
CA ARG A 323 28.42 0.27 13.96
C ARG A 323 28.40 -1.11 13.32
N CYS A 324 28.16 -1.16 12.01
CA CYS A 324 28.09 -2.40 11.26
C CYS A 324 28.32 -2.16 9.76
N GLY A 325 28.94 -3.12 9.05
CA GLY A 325 29.06 -3.05 7.59
C GLY A 325 27.75 -3.36 6.85
N ARG A 326 26.86 -4.12 7.51
CA ARG A 326 25.48 -4.39 7.08
C ARG A 326 24.62 -4.58 8.33
N PHE A 327 23.34 -4.20 8.26
CA PHE A 327 22.42 -4.52 9.35
C PHE A 327 21.93 -5.96 9.19
N ASP A 328 22.38 -6.82 10.11
CA ASP A 328 21.92 -8.18 10.26
C ASP A 328 21.87 -8.47 11.76
N PRO A 329 20.68 -8.49 12.38
CA PRO A 329 20.56 -8.61 13.83
C PRO A 329 20.88 -10.02 14.36
N GLN A 330 21.22 -10.98 13.48
CA GLN A 330 21.74 -12.29 13.88
C GLN A 330 23.28 -12.29 14.01
N LEU A 331 24.00 -11.32 13.42
CA LEU A 331 25.44 -11.20 13.60
C LEU A 331 25.77 -10.85 15.08
N PRO A 332 26.69 -11.57 15.75
CA PRO A 332 26.96 -11.38 17.18
C PRO A 332 27.26 -9.94 17.59
N GLU A 333 28.08 -9.23 16.81
CA GLU A 333 28.49 -7.84 17.07
C GLU A 333 27.32 -6.86 16.96
N VAL A 334 26.52 -6.98 15.90
CA VAL A 334 25.33 -6.13 15.66
C VAL A 334 24.29 -6.41 16.74
N ARG A 335 24.07 -7.69 17.04
CA ARG A 335 23.13 -8.16 18.05
C ARG A 335 23.50 -7.64 19.44
N GLN A 336 24.77 -7.72 19.84
CA GLN A 336 25.23 -7.21 21.13
C GLN A 336 24.98 -5.70 21.25
N GLN A 337 25.36 -4.92 20.24
CA GLN A 337 25.13 -3.47 20.22
C GLN A 337 23.63 -3.14 20.26
N LEU A 338 22.82 -3.83 19.46
CA LEU A 338 21.37 -3.65 19.40
C LEU A 338 20.70 -3.93 20.74
N LEU A 339 21.00 -5.08 21.38
CA LEU A 339 20.42 -5.44 22.67
C LEU A 339 20.87 -4.49 23.78
N ALA A 340 22.12 -4.02 23.76
CA ALA A 340 22.62 -3.01 24.70
C ALA A 340 21.89 -1.67 24.54
N GLN A 341 21.76 -1.17 23.31
CA GLN A 341 21.04 0.09 23.01
C GLN A 341 19.56 0.02 23.42
N LEU A 342 18.93 -1.15 23.32
CA LEU A 342 17.54 -1.38 23.69
C LEU A 342 17.34 -1.81 25.16
N GLN A 343 18.43 -1.94 25.93
CA GLN A 343 18.42 -2.42 27.33
C GLN A 343 17.71 -3.77 27.48
N LEU A 344 17.92 -4.67 26.51
CA LEU A 344 17.34 -6.02 26.49
C LEU A 344 18.33 -7.07 26.97
N ARG A 345 17.80 -8.22 27.41
CA ARG A 345 18.64 -9.33 27.86
C ARG A 345 19.45 -9.95 26.70
N PRO A 346 20.68 -10.43 26.92
CA PRO A 346 21.49 -11.06 25.85
C PRO A 346 20.81 -12.27 25.17
N ASN A 347 19.96 -12.99 25.90
CA ASN A 347 19.21 -14.15 25.41
C ASN A 347 17.88 -13.80 24.70
N SER A 348 17.66 -12.53 24.33
CA SER A 348 16.43 -12.11 23.64
C SER A 348 16.29 -12.76 22.26
N ARG A 349 15.14 -13.33 21.93
CA ARG A 349 14.93 -13.94 20.60
C ARG A 349 14.69 -12.84 19.56
N ILE A 350 15.37 -12.91 18.42
CA ILE A 350 15.12 -12.03 17.27
C ILE A 350 14.68 -12.91 16.10
N GLN A 351 13.50 -12.63 15.55
CA GLN A 351 12.91 -13.39 14.45
C GLN A 351 12.56 -12.44 13.31
N GLU A 352 13.02 -12.76 12.10
CA GLU A 352 12.64 -12.04 10.89
C GLU A 352 11.20 -12.36 10.50
N MET A 353 10.48 -11.36 10.01
CA MET A 353 9.11 -11.51 9.52
C MET A 353 9.12 -11.58 7.99
N GLY A 354 8.76 -12.74 7.44
CA GLY A 354 8.64 -12.95 5.99
C GLY A 354 7.52 -12.12 5.35
N GLY A 355 7.72 -11.68 4.11
CA GLY A 355 6.70 -10.95 3.33
C GLY A 355 6.58 -9.46 3.63
N PHE A 356 7.44 -8.91 4.48
CA PHE A 356 7.47 -7.48 4.83
C PHE A 356 8.65 -6.70 4.22
N ALA A 357 9.35 -7.29 3.25
CA ALA A 357 10.37 -6.60 2.46
C ALA A 357 9.72 -5.93 1.24
N GLY A 358 9.92 -4.62 1.07
CA GLY A 358 9.37 -3.86 -0.05
C GLY A 358 8.99 -2.41 0.29
N GLY A 359 8.89 -1.56 -0.74
CA GLY A 359 8.69 -0.13 -0.56
C GLY A 359 9.93 0.52 0.05
N LEU A 360 9.77 1.23 1.17
CA LEU A 360 10.86 1.85 1.93
C LEU A 360 11.45 0.91 2.99
N ASN A 361 10.86 -0.27 3.18
CA ASN A 361 11.25 -1.23 4.21
C ASN A 361 12.27 -2.22 3.67
N GLN A 362 13.42 -2.31 4.34
CA GLN A 362 14.50 -3.26 4.03
C GLN A 362 14.37 -4.57 4.81
N GLY A 363 13.60 -4.57 5.90
CA GLY A 363 13.27 -5.77 6.66
C GLY A 363 12.52 -5.44 7.94
N ILE A 364 11.79 -6.44 8.46
CA ILE A 364 11.06 -6.35 9.73
C ILE A 364 11.46 -7.53 10.61
N TRP A 365 11.74 -7.26 11.89
CA TRP A 365 12.03 -8.29 12.89
C TRP A 365 11.20 -8.09 14.14
N ILE A 366 10.89 -9.19 14.83
CA ILE A 366 10.32 -9.17 16.18
C ILE A 366 11.39 -9.56 17.18
N VAL A 367 11.60 -8.72 18.20
CA VAL A 367 12.45 -9.02 19.35
C VAL A 367 11.58 -9.39 20.53
N THR A 368 11.86 -10.54 21.16
CA THR A 368 11.18 -11.00 22.38
C THR A 368 12.18 -11.11 23.52
N SER A 369 11.92 -10.38 24.61
CA SER A 369 12.73 -10.39 25.84
C SER A 369 11.81 -10.49 27.06
N GLY A 370 11.62 -11.72 27.57
CA GLY A 370 10.60 -11.96 28.61
C GLY A 370 9.20 -11.58 28.13
N ASN A 371 8.54 -10.67 28.87
CA ASN A 371 7.20 -10.17 28.53
C ASN A 371 7.21 -9.01 27.53
N GLN A 372 8.38 -8.50 27.16
CA GLN A 372 8.52 -7.39 26.23
C GLN A 372 8.64 -7.91 24.80
N LYS A 373 7.84 -7.34 23.90
CA LYS A 373 7.93 -7.56 22.45
C LYS A 373 8.14 -6.22 21.73
N LEU A 374 9.20 -6.15 20.94
CA LEU A 374 9.51 -5.00 20.09
C LEU A 374 9.45 -5.42 18.61
N VAL A 375 9.15 -4.46 17.75
CA VAL A 375 9.28 -4.55 16.30
C VAL A 375 10.46 -3.69 15.88
N LEU A 376 11.34 -4.24 15.05
CA LEU A 376 12.42 -3.53 14.39
C LEU A 376 12.04 -3.37 12.93
N LYS A 377 12.08 -2.14 12.43
CA LYS A 377 11.84 -1.80 11.02
C LYS A 377 13.10 -1.15 10.47
N GLN A 378 13.80 -1.82 9.56
CA GLN A 378 14.93 -1.21 8.86
C GLN A 378 14.41 -0.41 7.67
N VAL A 379 14.81 0.85 7.59
CA VAL A 379 14.39 1.80 6.55
C VAL A 379 15.59 2.47 5.91
N ARG A 380 15.37 2.99 4.69
CA ARG A 380 16.37 3.81 4.01
C ARG A 380 16.59 5.12 4.76
N CYS A 381 17.84 5.54 4.89
CA CYS A 381 18.22 6.81 5.50
C CYS A 381 18.53 7.93 4.48
N GLN A 382 18.28 7.68 3.19
CA GLN A 382 18.50 8.64 2.13
C GLN A 382 17.19 9.36 1.84
N ARG A 383 17.23 10.70 1.84
CA ARG A 383 16.10 11.52 1.42
C ARG A 383 15.85 11.31 -0.07
N ILE A 384 14.57 11.18 -0.45
CA ILE A 384 14.18 11.10 -1.87
C ILE A 384 14.33 12.46 -2.55
N ALA A 385 14.08 13.54 -1.80
CA ALA A 385 14.34 14.92 -2.20
C ALA A 385 14.85 15.71 -0.99
N SER A 386 15.65 16.76 -1.22
CA SER A 386 16.31 17.51 -0.14
C SER A 386 15.34 18.05 0.92
N ASN A 387 14.11 18.39 0.53
CA ASN A 387 13.04 18.91 1.37
C ASN A 387 12.12 17.83 1.99
N ILE A 388 12.26 16.56 1.58
CA ILE A 388 11.45 15.46 2.11
C ILE A 388 12.28 14.74 3.18
N LEU A 389 11.88 14.89 4.43
CA LEU A 389 12.50 14.19 5.54
C LEU A 389 12.39 12.68 5.34
N THR A 390 13.45 11.95 5.71
CA THR A 390 13.36 10.51 5.91
C THR A 390 12.42 10.18 7.06
N GLU A 391 12.00 8.91 7.15
CA GLU A 391 11.10 8.47 8.22
C GLU A 391 11.67 8.74 9.63
N ALA A 392 12.95 8.42 9.85
CA ALA A 392 13.62 8.67 11.12
C ALA A 392 13.74 10.17 11.44
N GLU A 393 14.05 11.01 10.44
CA GLU A 393 14.09 12.46 10.62
C GLU A 393 12.69 13.04 10.92
N ASN A 394 11.64 12.51 10.29
CA ASN A 394 10.29 12.95 10.57
C ASN A 394 9.86 12.58 12.00
N PHE A 395 10.27 11.41 12.51
CA PHE A 395 10.05 11.07 13.93
C PHE A 395 10.71 12.06 14.90
N VAL A 396 11.94 12.49 14.60
CA VAL A 396 12.63 13.51 15.40
C VAL A 396 11.88 14.85 15.35
N ARG A 397 11.37 15.25 14.19
CA ARG A 397 10.52 16.45 14.05
C ARG A 397 9.24 16.31 14.88
N ILE A 398 8.51 15.21 14.72
CA ILE A 398 7.24 14.96 15.41
C ILE A 398 7.41 15.03 16.94
N VAL A 399 8.50 14.49 17.51
CA VAL A 399 8.77 14.62 18.96
C VAL A 399 9.03 16.07 19.38
N LYS A 400 9.68 16.88 18.55
CA LYS A 400 9.91 18.30 18.84
C LYS A 400 8.60 19.08 18.85
N ASP A 401 7.70 18.74 17.94
CA ASP A 401 6.40 19.39 17.78
C ASP A 401 5.38 18.90 18.84
N HIS A 402 5.44 17.60 19.19
CA HIS A 402 4.50 16.91 20.09
C HIS A 402 5.22 15.94 21.06
N PRO A 403 5.91 16.43 22.10
CA PRO A 403 6.72 15.58 23.00
C PRO A 403 5.94 14.43 23.66
N GLU A 404 4.66 14.62 23.93
CA GLU A 404 3.76 13.65 24.55
C GLU A 404 3.44 12.43 23.67
N ILE A 405 3.65 12.52 22.36
CA ILE A 405 3.35 11.45 21.40
C ILE A 405 4.11 10.15 21.73
N SER A 406 5.31 10.28 22.31
CA SER A 406 6.16 9.15 22.72
C SER A 406 5.54 8.26 23.81
N ARG A 407 4.50 8.76 24.49
CA ARG A 407 3.79 8.07 25.58
C ARG A 407 2.32 7.81 25.25
N ASP A 408 1.84 8.21 24.07
CA ASP A 408 0.44 8.04 23.69
C ASP A 408 0.14 6.57 23.37
N PRO A 409 -0.74 5.88 24.12
CA PRO A 409 -1.10 4.50 23.81
C PRO A 409 -1.86 4.34 22.48
N LEU A 410 -2.40 5.43 21.93
CA LEU A 410 -3.05 5.43 20.62
C LEU A 410 -2.03 5.24 19.48
N ILE A 411 -0.74 5.48 19.71
CA ILE A 411 0.27 5.47 18.66
C ILE A 411 1.41 4.54 19.07
N ALA A 412 1.82 3.65 18.17
CA ALA A 412 3.01 2.85 18.32
C ALA A 412 4.27 3.68 17.99
N PHE A 413 4.54 4.69 18.80
CA PHE A 413 5.66 5.59 18.56
C PHE A 413 7.00 4.87 18.82
N PRO A 414 8.07 5.20 18.06
CA PRO A 414 9.38 4.61 18.28
C PRO A 414 9.90 4.80 19.71
N VAL A 415 10.45 3.73 20.28
CA VAL A 415 11.20 3.76 21.54
C VAL A 415 12.69 4.02 21.32
N LYS A 416 13.21 3.71 20.13
CA LYS A 416 14.59 3.97 19.72
C LYS A 416 14.66 4.14 18.19
N LEU A 417 15.52 5.06 17.75
CA LEU A 417 15.93 5.26 16.36
C LEU A 417 17.44 5.03 16.30
N LEU A 418 17.87 3.98 15.60
CA LEU A 418 19.26 3.56 15.54
C LEU A 418 19.81 3.76 14.13
N SER A 419 20.76 4.68 13.98
CA SER A 419 21.43 4.87 12.70
C SER A 419 22.51 3.80 12.50
N CYS A 420 22.44 3.09 11.37
CA CYS A 420 23.44 2.09 10.99
C CYS A 420 24.59 2.76 10.24
N ILE A 421 25.78 2.71 10.83
CA ILE A 421 26.98 3.39 10.34
C ILE A 421 28.01 2.34 9.92
N GLY A 422 28.34 2.35 8.63
CA GLY A 422 29.42 1.57 8.04
C GLY A 422 30.66 2.43 7.75
N PRO A 423 31.67 1.85 7.07
CA PRO A 423 32.90 2.57 6.71
C PRO A 423 32.67 3.82 5.86
N GLU A 424 31.65 3.80 5.00
CA GLU A 424 31.28 4.91 4.10
C GLU A 424 30.29 5.91 4.75
N GLY A 425 29.97 5.72 6.02
CA GLY A 425 28.99 6.51 6.76
C GLY A 425 27.65 5.81 6.93
N LYS A 426 26.59 6.60 7.10
CA LYS A 426 25.24 6.12 7.42
C LYS A 426 24.59 5.52 6.17
N PHE A 427 24.11 4.27 6.25
CA PHE A 427 23.49 3.57 5.11
C PHE A 427 22.04 3.13 5.34
N SER A 428 21.58 3.05 6.60
CA SER A 428 20.17 2.82 6.95
C SER A 428 19.83 3.34 8.35
N ASP A 429 18.54 3.36 8.67
CA ASP A 429 18.05 3.53 10.04
C ASP A 429 17.24 2.30 10.46
N VAL A 430 17.28 1.99 11.76
CA VAL A 430 16.45 0.95 12.39
C VAL A 430 15.53 1.62 13.39
N ILE A 431 14.24 1.49 13.13
CA ILE A 431 13.17 2.03 13.94
C ILE A 431 12.69 0.93 14.87
N CYS A 432 12.85 1.15 16.18
CA CYS A 432 12.47 0.19 17.21
C CYS A 432 11.19 0.71 17.89
N MET A 433 10.13 -0.09 17.86
CA MET A 433 8.83 0.28 18.43
C MET A 433 8.24 -0.87 19.26
N LYS A 434 7.38 -0.55 20.23
CA LYS A 434 6.65 -1.58 20.98
C LYS A 434 5.72 -2.32 20.02
N LYS A 435 5.61 -3.64 20.16
CA LYS A 435 4.61 -4.39 19.39
C LYS A 435 3.20 -3.97 19.84
N SER A 436 2.40 -3.46 18.91
CA SER A 436 1.00 -3.13 19.17
C SER A 436 0.19 -4.38 19.60
N PRO A 437 -0.75 -4.22 20.55
CA PRO A 437 -1.67 -5.29 20.94
C PRO A 437 -2.71 -5.54 19.84
N GLY A 438 -3.32 -6.73 19.86
CA GLY A 438 -4.35 -7.10 18.88
C GLY A 438 -3.79 -7.56 17.54
N GLU A 439 -4.63 -7.48 16.52
CA GLU A 439 -4.38 -7.86 15.13
C GLU A 439 -4.56 -6.65 14.20
N ARG A 440 -4.08 -6.74 12.95
CA ARG A 440 -4.26 -5.64 11.99
C ARG A 440 -5.74 -5.52 11.61
N LEU A 441 -6.23 -4.30 11.43
CA LEU A 441 -7.65 -4.07 11.17
C LEU A 441 -8.10 -4.73 9.86
N CYS A 442 -7.24 -4.80 8.83
CA CYS A 442 -7.57 -5.54 7.61
C CYS A 442 -7.81 -7.04 7.84
N GLU A 443 -7.00 -7.68 8.70
CA GLU A 443 -7.15 -9.08 9.10
C GLU A 443 -8.43 -9.27 9.93
N PHE A 444 -8.65 -8.37 10.89
CA PHE A 444 -9.84 -8.34 11.72
C PHE A 444 -11.11 -8.23 10.88
N VAL A 445 -11.14 -7.30 9.91
CA VAL A 445 -12.28 -7.10 9.00
C VAL A 445 -12.60 -8.37 8.24
N ALA A 446 -11.58 -9.00 7.62
CA ALA A 446 -11.74 -10.24 6.90
C ALA A 446 -12.29 -11.36 7.81
N ALA A 447 -11.69 -11.57 8.99
CA ALA A 447 -12.08 -12.60 9.93
C ALA A 447 -13.54 -12.44 10.40
N LYS A 448 -13.94 -11.23 10.81
CA LYS A 448 -15.31 -10.95 11.28
C LYS A 448 -16.33 -11.02 10.17
N PHE A 449 -15.97 -10.62 8.95
CA PHE A 449 -16.84 -10.75 7.79
C PHE A 449 -17.17 -12.22 7.50
N TYR A 450 -16.15 -13.09 7.36
CA TYR A 450 -16.39 -14.52 7.09
C TYR A 450 -17.10 -15.25 8.24
N ALA A 451 -16.89 -14.80 9.48
CA ALA A 451 -17.63 -15.29 10.64
C ALA A 451 -19.08 -14.75 10.75
N LYS A 452 -19.54 -13.92 9.81
CA LYS A 452 -20.84 -13.24 9.83
C LYS A 452 -21.08 -12.38 11.09
N GLN A 453 -20.01 -11.85 11.69
CA GLN A 453 -20.03 -11.06 12.93
C GLN A 453 -20.10 -9.55 12.64
N MET A 454 -21.08 -9.14 11.83
CA MET A 454 -21.18 -7.75 11.33
C MET A 454 -21.33 -6.70 12.44
N VAL A 455 -22.04 -7.01 13.53
CA VAL A 455 -22.24 -6.10 14.66
C VAL A 455 -20.90 -5.80 15.36
N LEU A 456 -20.04 -6.81 15.54
CA LEU A 456 -18.72 -6.62 16.13
C LEU A 456 -17.81 -5.80 15.21
N LEU A 457 -17.90 -6.03 13.90
CA LEU A 457 -17.14 -5.30 12.90
C LEU A 457 -17.53 -3.81 12.85
N GLN A 458 -18.83 -3.50 12.84
CA GLN A 458 -19.33 -2.12 12.91
C GLN A 458 -18.90 -1.42 14.20
N ARG A 459 -18.97 -2.12 15.35
CA ARG A 459 -18.49 -1.58 16.63
C ARG A 459 -17.00 -1.24 16.60
N ALA A 460 -16.17 -2.13 16.04
CA ALA A 460 -14.74 -1.89 15.91
C ALA A 460 -14.46 -0.66 15.04
N LEU A 461 -15.12 -0.54 13.88
CA LEU A 461 -14.94 0.63 13.01
C LEU A 461 -15.42 1.94 13.64
N GLN A 462 -16.51 1.90 14.41
CA GLN A 462 -16.93 3.06 15.19
C GLN A 462 -15.84 3.47 16.21
N GLN A 463 -15.19 2.51 16.87
CA GLN A 463 -14.09 2.81 17.80
C GLN A 463 -12.85 3.35 17.07
N VAL A 464 -12.54 2.85 15.86
CA VAL A 464 -11.46 3.38 15.02
C VAL A 464 -11.75 4.82 14.61
N GLY A 465 -12.97 5.15 14.20
CA GLY A 465 -13.39 6.52 13.90
C GLY A 465 -13.23 7.45 15.11
N GLN A 466 -13.67 7.00 16.29
CA GLN A 466 -13.48 7.76 17.55
C GLN A 466 -11.99 7.96 17.88
N ALA A 467 -11.16 6.95 17.63
CA ALA A 467 -9.73 7.01 17.86
C ALA A 467 -9.06 8.05 16.93
N LEU A 468 -9.44 8.08 15.65
CA LEU A 468 -8.92 9.06 14.69
C LEU A 468 -9.36 10.49 15.06
N ALA A 469 -10.61 10.68 15.47
CA ALA A 469 -11.09 12.00 15.91
C ALA A 469 -10.28 12.53 17.11
N ARG A 470 -9.96 11.65 18.08
CA ARG A 470 -9.09 12.00 19.22
C ARG A 470 -7.66 12.31 18.78
N PHE A 471 -7.12 11.59 17.79
CA PHE A 471 -5.80 11.85 17.22
C PHE A 471 -5.76 13.24 16.57
N HIS A 472 -6.69 13.55 15.66
CA HIS A 472 -6.79 14.87 15.02
C HIS A 472 -7.00 16.00 16.02
N GLN A 473 -7.86 15.80 17.03
CA GLN A 473 -8.06 16.80 18.08
C GLN A 473 -6.80 17.05 18.91
N ARG A 474 -6.02 15.99 19.20
CA ARG A 474 -4.85 16.09 20.07
C ARG A 474 -3.66 16.73 19.36
N TYR A 475 -3.44 16.38 18.10
CA TYR A 475 -2.23 16.75 17.39
C TYR A 475 -2.45 17.85 16.35
N GLU A 476 -3.69 18.09 15.91
CA GLU A 476 -4.01 18.99 14.79
C GLU A 476 -3.27 18.63 13.48
N GLU A 477 -2.94 17.34 13.32
CA GLU A 477 -2.13 16.82 12.22
C GLU A 477 -2.83 15.62 11.56
N GLN A 478 -2.51 15.35 10.29
CA GLN A 478 -2.88 14.11 9.63
C GLN A 478 -1.86 13.00 9.95
N HIS A 479 -2.32 11.76 10.05
CA HIS A 479 -1.52 10.55 10.07
C HIS A 479 -0.76 10.38 8.74
N GLY A 480 -1.39 10.74 7.62
CA GLY A 480 -0.76 10.82 6.29
C GLY A 480 -0.79 9.51 5.49
N ASP A 481 -0.95 8.37 6.17
CA ASP A 481 -1.18 7.04 5.57
C ASP A 481 -2.22 6.23 6.36
N PHE A 482 -3.37 6.84 6.64
CA PHE A 482 -4.41 6.24 7.48
C PHE A 482 -5.22 5.16 6.74
N GLN A 483 -4.74 3.93 6.78
CA GLN A 483 -5.35 2.77 6.11
C GLN A 483 -5.47 1.56 7.06
N PRO A 484 -6.38 0.59 6.79
CA PRO A 484 -6.62 -0.55 7.68
C PRO A 484 -5.38 -1.40 8.01
N SER A 485 -4.36 -1.45 7.15
CA SER A 485 -3.12 -2.18 7.44
C SER A 485 -2.25 -1.52 8.51
N ASN A 486 -2.45 -0.21 8.74
CA ASN A 486 -1.68 0.60 9.68
C ASN A 486 -2.43 0.81 11.01
N ILE A 487 -3.49 0.04 11.23
CA ILE A 487 -4.31 0.11 12.43
C ILE A 487 -4.32 -1.26 13.07
N TYR A 488 -3.99 -1.32 14.36
CA TYR A 488 -4.17 -2.49 15.19
C TYR A 488 -5.43 -2.34 16.04
N TYR A 489 -6.19 -3.41 16.15
CA TYR A 489 -7.40 -3.47 16.97
C TYR A 489 -7.36 -4.69 17.90
N GLN A 490 -7.55 -4.44 19.20
CA GLN A 490 -7.63 -5.49 20.20
C GLN A 490 -9.07 -5.70 20.65
N GLU A 491 -9.72 -6.75 20.12
CA GLU A 491 -11.15 -7.01 20.32
C GLU A 491 -11.58 -7.04 21.80
N LYS A 492 -10.80 -7.71 22.66
CA LYS A 492 -11.14 -7.90 24.08
C LYS A 492 -11.26 -6.59 24.85
N THR A 493 -10.46 -5.60 24.49
CA THR A 493 -10.32 -4.32 25.22
C THR A 493 -10.91 -3.15 24.44
N GLY A 494 -11.15 -3.31 23.13
CA GLY A 494 -11.50 -2.22 22.22
C GLY A 494 -10.35 -1.23 22.00
N VAL A 495 -9.11 -1.59 22.35
CA VAL A 495 -7.94 -0.71 22.15
C VAL A 495 -7.63 -0.63 20.66
N VAL A 496 -7.49 0.61 20.19
CA VAL A 496 -7.03 0.97 18.84
C VAL A 496 -5.63 1.53 18.96
N THR A 497 -4.71 1.08 18.10
CA THR A 497 -3.34 1.61 18.02
C THR A 497 -2.97 1.86 16.57
N PHE A 498 -2.50 3.07 16.26
CA PHE A 498 -1.99 3.46 14.95
C PHE A 498 -0.50 3.16 14.86
N ILE A 499 -0.07 2.60 13.74
CA ILE A 499 1.33 2.30 13.42
C ILE A 499 1.72 3.07 12.16
N ASP A 500 3.01 3.12 11.84
CA ASP A 500 3.50 3.77 10.62
C ASP A 500 3.15 5.26 10.51
N VAL A 501 3.17 5.96 11.65
CA VAL A 501 3.00 7.43 11.76
C VAL A 501 4.20 8.23 11.24
N GLY A 502 5.09 7.60 10.47
CA GLY A 502 6.25 8.25 9.86
C GLY A 502 5.87 9.27 8.78
N GLY A 503 4.62 9.27 8.29
CA GLY A 503 4.05 10.28 7.39
C GLY A 503 3.29 11.41 8.10
N MET A 504 3.20 11.39 9.43
CA MET A 504 2.43 12.38 10.18
C MET A 504 2.95 13.79 9.92
N GLY A 505 2.02 14.73 9.68
CA GLY A 505 2.30 16.14 9.36
C GLY A 505 3.00 16.39 8.02
N VAL A 506 3.19 15.36 7.19
CA VAL A 506 3.60 15.54 5.80
C VAL A 506 2.35 15.95 5.00
N PRO A 507 2.40 17.05 4.21
CA PRO A 507 1.25 17.44 3.39
C PRO A 507 0.83 16.33 2.43
N THR A 508 -0.42 15.90 2.53
CA THR A 508 -1.06 14.92 1.65
C THR A 508 -2.15 15.58 0.80
N MET A 509 -2.45 15.00 -0.37
CA MET A 509 -3.49 15.52 -1.27
C MET A 509 -4.92 15.32 -0.75
N GLY A 510 -5.09 14.48 0.29
CA GLY A 510 -6.37 14.21 0.94
C GLY A 510 -6.20 14.10 2.45
N ASN A 511 -7.33 13.99 3.15
CA ASN A 511 -7.34 13.76 4.60
C ASN A 511 -7.43 12.26 4.94
N ASP A 512 -7.16 11.92 6.19
CA ASP A 512 -7.15 10.54 6.69
C ASP A 512 -8.52 9.85 6.59
N VAL A 513 -9.62 10.60 6.69
CA VAL A 513 -10.98 10.06 6.58
C VAL A 513 -11.25 9.57 5.16
N ASP A 514 -10.98 10.42 4.16
CA ASP A 514 -11.15 10.10 2.74
C ASP A 514 -10.23 8.94 2.32
N HIS A 515 -8.99 8.95 2.82
CA HIS A 515 -8.04 7.88 2.53
C HIS A 515 -8.52 6.53 3.11
N PHE A 516 -8.99 6.53 4.37
CA PHE A 516 -9.58 5.34 4.99
C PHE A 516 -10.79 4.82 4.20
N HIS A 517 -11.68 5.73 3.78
CA HIS A 517 -12.84 5.39 2.95
C HIS A 517 -12.45 4.72 1.64
N GLN A 518 -11.42 5.22 0.97
CA GLN A 518 -10.92 4.66 -0.28
C GLN A 518 -10.34 3.25 -0.06
N CYS A 519 -9.50 3.08 0.96
CA CYS A 519 -8.90 1.79 1.30
C CYS A 519 -9.96 0.75 1.70
N MET A 520 -10.95 1.14 2.50
CA MET A 520 -12.05 0.27 2.91
C MET A 520 -12.91 -0.15 1.73
N ARG A 521 -13.27 0.78 0.83
CA ARG A 521 -14.03 0.46 -0.39
C ARG A 521 -13.32 -0.60 -1.20
N ALA A 522 -12.04 -0.38 -1.46
CA ALA A 522 -11.29 -1.28 -2.32
C ALA A 522 -10.99 -2.65 -1.69
N MET A 523 -10.74 -2.70 -0.39
CA MET A 523 -10.59 -3.97 0.33
C MET A 523 -11.90 -4.78 0.35
N THR A 524 -13.05 -4.13 0.28
CA THR A 524 -14.37 -4.79 0.41
C THR A 524 -15.06 -5.12 -0.90
N VAL A 525 -14.50 -4.69 -2.04
CA VAL A 525 -15.00 -5.05 -3.38
C VAL A 525 -15.16 -6.57 -3.54
N SER A 526 -14.27 -7.37 -2.93
CA SER A 526 -14.30 -8.84 -3.00
C SER A 526 -15.32 -9.50 -2.09
N TYR A 527 -15.94 -8.78 -1.15
CA TYR A 527 -16.81 -9.35 -0.13
C TYR A 527 -18.30 -9.23 -0.49
N ASN A 528 -18.75 -8.03 -0.84
CA ASN A 528 -20.09 -7.70 -1.34
C ASN A 528 -20.14 -6.22 -1.74
N ALA A 529 -20.81 -5.86 -2.84
CA ALA A 529 -20.92 -4.49 -3.34
C ALA A 529 -21.47 -3.48 -2.31
N ASN A 530 -22.25 -3.90 -1.31
CA ASN A 530 -22.86 -2.99 -0.34
C ASN A 530 -22.24 -3.02 1.07
N LEU A 531 -21.30 -3.92 1.33
CA LEU A 531 -20.73 -4.11 2.67
C LEU A 531 -20.07 -2.82 3.20
N TYR A 532 -19.35 -2.11 2.35
CA TYR A 532 -18.60 -0.92 2.76
C TYR A 532 -19.50 0.21 3.25
N VAL A 533 -20.75 0.32 2.76
CA VAL A 533 -21.63 1.43 3.12
C VAL A 533 -21.91 1.44 4.62
N ASP A 534 -22.27 0.28 5.19
CA ASP A 534 -22.56 0.16 6.62
C ASP A 534 -21.29 0.29 7.47
N LEU A 535 -20.16 -0.21 6.96
CA LEU A 535 -18.86 -0.11 7.62
C LEU A 535 -18.36 1.33 7.69
N LEU A 536 -18.44 2.08 6.60
CA LEU A 536 -18.10 3.50 6.55
C LEU A 536 -19.05 4.33 7.40
N ARG A 537 -20.37 4.04 7.37
CA ARG A 537 -21.33 4.71 8.26
C ARG A 537 -20.98 4.52 9.73
N ALA A 538 -20.55 3.32 10.13
CA ALA A 538 -20.13 3.06 11.51
C ALA A 538 -18.85 3.83 11.88
N PHE A 539 -17.86 3.85 10.98
CA PHE A 539 -16.64 4.66 11.15
C PHE A 539 -16.96 6.16 11.27
N ASP A 540 -17.75 6.71 10.36
CA ASP A 540 -18.13 8.13 10.34
C ASP A 540 -18.91 8.53 11.59
N LYS A 541 -19.85 7.67 12.03
CA LYS A 541 -20.54 7.84 13.32
C LYS A 541 -19.55 7.92 14.47
N GLY A 542 -18.50 7.10 14.44
CA GLY A 542 -17.41 7.12 15.41
C GLY A 542 -16.63 8.43 15.38
N TYR A 543 -16.23 8.86 14.19
CA TYR A 543 -15.44 10.07 13.98
C TYR A 543 -16.20 11.36 14.34
N GLN A 544 -17.50 11.41 14.05
CA GLN A 544 -18.39 12.53 14.41
C GLN A 544 -18.83 12.52 15.87
N SER A 545 -18.65 11.40 16.59
CA SER A 545 -19.02 11.33 18.00
C SER A 545 -18.14 12.31 18.77
N PRO A 546 -18.71 13.26 19.54
CA PRO A 546 -17.91 14.17 20.34
C PRO A 546 -16.99 13.33 21.22
N ALA A 547 -15.70 13.65 21.21
CA ALA A 547 -14.75 13.02 22.10
C ALA A 547 -15.29 13.23 23.52
N SER A 548 -15.86 12.19 24.13
CA SER A 548 -16.50 12.31 25.43
C SER A 548 -15.50 13.00 26.36
N PRO A 549 -15.86 14.15 26.96
CA PRO A 549 -14.95 14.89 27.82
C PRO A 549 -14.42 13.92 28.86
N LYS A 550 -13.10 13.80 28.87
CA LYS A 550 -12.30 12.69 29.37
C LYS A 550 -12.86 12.01 30.63
N PHE A 551 -12.74 10.68 30.64
CA PHE A 551 -12.36 9.95 31.84
C PHE A 551 -11.13 10.67 32.43
N GLN A 552 -11.31 11.56 33.40
CA GLN A 552 -10.24 12.05 34.28
C GLN A 552 -9.83 10.87 35.17
N GLY A 553 -9.20 9.87 34.55
CA GLY A 553 -8.61 8.74 35.25
C GLY A 553 -7.41 9.26 36.02
N SER A 554 -7.60 9.43 37.33
CA SER A 554 -6.56 9.45 38.34
C SER A 554 -5.55 8.31 38.09
N MET A 555 -4.47 8.58 37.36
CA MET A 555 -3.26 7.75 37.46
C MET A 555 -2.57 8.14 38.77
N ARG A 556 -2.81 7.35 39.82
CA ARG A 556 -1.90 7.22 40.96
C ARG A 556 -0.89 6.13 40.65
#